data_AF-A0A1S3XFL1-F1
#
_entry.id   AF-A0A1S3XFL1-F1
#
_cell.length_a   1.000
_cell.length_b   1.000
_cell.length_c   1.000
_cell.angle_alpha   90.00
_cell.angle_beta   90.00
_cell.angle_gamma   90.00
#
_symmetry.space_group_name_H-M   'P 1'
#
loop_
_entity.id
_entity.type
_entity.pdbx_description
1 polymer ?
#
loop_
_entity_poly.entity_id
_entity_poly.type
_entity_poly.pdbx_seq_one_letter_code
_entity_poly.pdbx_strand_id
1 'polypeptide(L)'
;MENENGEEDERSTTCLWMLPEGCIAEILALTSPIDVCRLSLVSASVRSAADSDSVWAKFLPSDYRSIISQSLTPIPDFRSNKDLYVYLCHHPVLIDEGRK
;
A
#
# COMPACT_ATOMS: atom_id res chain seq x y z
N MET A 1 0.07 55.55 -11.80
CA MET A 1 -0.81 54.61 -12.53
C MET A 1 0.00 53.37 -12.75
N GLU A 2 -0.51 52.29 -12.19
CA GLU A 2 0.14 51.00 -12.03
C GLU A 2 0.58 50.40 -13.36
N ASN A 3 1.52 49.45 -13.30
CA ASN A 3 1.40 48.14 -13.95
C ASN A 3 2.60 47.27 -13.53
N GLU A 4 2.57 46.79 -12.28
CA GLU A 4 3.29 45.60 -11.88
C GLU A 4 2.31 44.42 -11.97
N ASN A 5 2.06 43.92 -13.19
CA ASN A 5 1.45 42.60 -13.33
C ASN A 5 2.60 41.60 -13.36
N GLY A 6 2.91 41.09 -12.17
CA GLY A 6 3.77 39.94 -11.99
C GLY A 6 3.23 38.77 -12.80
N GLU A 7 4.10 38.20 -13.62
CA GLU A 7 3.94 36.90 -14.26
C GLU A 7 3.88 35.86 -13.13
N GLU A 8 2.68 35.56 -12.64
CA GLU A 8 2.46 34.40 -11.77
C GLU A 8 2.72 33.16 -12.63
N ASP A 9 3.92 32.60 -12.48
CA ASP A 9 4.29 31.28 -12.97
C ASP A 9 3.27 30.27 -12.42
N GLU A 10 2.21 29.98 -13.20
CA GLU A 10 1.26 28.88 -13.02
C GLU A 10 2.02 27.56 -13.13
N ARG A 11 2.86 27.28 -12.14
CA ARG A 11 3.46 25.97 -11.96
C ARG A 11 2.32 25.03 -11.60
N SER A 12 1.76 24.41 -12.63
CA SER A 12 0.68 23.43 -12.52
C SER A 12 1.05 22.39 -11.46
N THR A 13 0.56 22.57 -10.24
CA THR A 13 0.78 21.64 -9.14
C THR A 13 -0.12 20.45 -9.35
N THR A 14 0.43 19.36 -9.89
CA THR A 14 -0.25 18.07 -9.91
C THR A 14 -0.21 17.46 -8.52
N CYS A 15 -1.38 17.28 -7.91
CA CYS A 15 -1.49 16.61 -6.63
C CYS A 15 -1.54 15.08 -6.80
N LEU A 16 -1.04 14.32 -5.82
CA LEU A 16 -1.00 12.86 -5.85
C LEU A 16 -2.37 12.23 -6.16
N TRP A 17 -3.44 12.76 -5.57
CA TRP A 17 -4.81 12.25 -5.73
C TRP A 17 -5.43 12.55 -7.11
N MET A 18 -4.74 13.29 -7.98
CA MET A 18 -5.16 13.55 -9.36
C MET A 18 -4.60 12.52 -10.35
N LEU A 19 -3.66 11.67 -9.91
CA LEU A 19 -3.12 10.60 -10.75
C LEU A 19 -4.14 9.47 -10.93
N PRO A 20 -4.06 8.67 -12.01
CA PRO A 20 -4.81 7.43 -12.14
C PRO A 20 -4.55 6.51 -10.94
N GLU A 21 -5.58 5.78 -10.49
CA GLU A 21 -5.51 4.94 -9.30
C GLU A 21 -4.35 3.93 -9.34
N GLY A 22 -4.11 3.32 -10.50
CA GLY A 22 -2.99 2.39 -10.69
C GLY A 22 -1.61 3.05 -10.50
N CYS A 23 -1.46 4.32 -10.88
CA CYS A 23 -0.22 5.07 -10.62
C CYS A 23 -0.05 5.36 -9.13
N ILE A 24 -1.14 5.74 -8.45
CA ILE A 24 -1.12 5.95 -6.99
C ILE A 24 -0.75 4.64 -6.31
N ALA A 25 -1.36 3.52 -6.69
CA ALA A 25 -1.07 2.20 -6.13
C ALA A 25 0.41 1.80 -6.32
N GLU A 26 0.98 1.99 -7.51
CA GLU A 26 2.40 1.67 -7.74
C GLU A 26 3.32 2.55 -6.89
N ILE A 27 3.00 3.84 -6.72
CA ILE A 27 3.75 4.73 -5.82
C ILE A 27 3.64 4.23 -4.37
N LEU A 28 2.43 3.92 -3.89
CA LEU A 28 2.20 3.44 -2.52
C LEU A 28 2.92 2.12 -2.25
N ALA A 29 2.97 1.21 -3.23
CA ALA A 29 3.70 -0.05 -3.15
C ALA A 29 5.22 0.10 -2.94
N LEU A 30 5.78 1.26 -3.29
CA LEU A 30 7.19 1.59 -3.07
C LEU A 30 7.46 2.26 -1.71
N THR A 31 6.42 2.50 -0.92
CA THR A 31 6.52 3.09 0.43
C THR A 31 6.44 2.01 1.51
N SER A 32 6.44 2.39 2.78
CA SER A 32 6.22 1.45 3.88
C SER A 32 4.73 1.23 4.16
N PRO A 33 4.31 0.09 4.74
CA PRO A 33 2.91 -0.16 5.11
C PRO A 33 2.31 0.92 6.02
N ILE A 34 3.10 1.49 6.94
CA ILE A 34 2.65 2.57 7.82
C ILE A 34 2.42 3.87 7.04
N ASP A 35 3.23 4.15 6.02
CA ASP A 35 3.04 5.32 5.16
C ASP A 35 1.81 5.15 4.28
N VAL A 36 1.54 3.95 3.73
CA VAL A 36 0.30 3.65 3.01
C VAL A 36 -0.93 3.92 3.88
N CYS A 37 -0.92 3.44 5.13
CA CYS A 37 -2.01 3.71 6.08
C CYS A 37 -2.22 5.21 6.33
N ARG A 38 -1.13 5.99 6.49
CA ARG A 38 -1.22 7.44 6.69
C ARG A 38 -1.72 8.17 5.44
N LEU A 39 -1.21 7.80 4.27
CA LEU A 39 -1.58 8.40 2.98
C LEU A 39 -3.04 8.12 2.62
N SER A 40 -3.59 6.98 3.03
CA SER A 40 -5.01 6.64 2.84
C SER A 40 -5.98 7.68 3.42
N LEU A 41 -5.54 8.51 4.37
CA LEU A 41 -6.36 9.53 5.01
C LEU A 41 -6.42 10.85 4.22
N VAL A 42 -5.60 11.02 3.18
CA VAL A 42 -5.46 12.29 2.45
C VAL A 42 -6.63 12.54 1.50
N SER A 43 -7.15 11.50 0.84
CA SER A 43 -8.29 11.63 -0.09
C SER A 43 -8.97 10.29 -0.33
N ALA A 44 -10.18 10.30 -0.91
CA ALA A 44 -10.88 9.07 -1.29
C ALA A 44 -10.14 8.27 -2.36
N SER A 45 -9.53 8.94 -3.36
CA SER A 45 -8.76 8.29 -4.42
C SER A 45 -7.52 7.58 -3.88
N VAL A 46 -6.79 8.25 -2.97
CA VAL A 46 -5.62 7.66 -2.33
C VAL A 46 -6.02 6.53 -1.40
N ARG A 47 -7.15 6.65 -0.69
CA ARG A 47 -7.70 5.55 0.12
C ARG A 47 -8.00 4.31 -0.70
N SER A 48 -8.68 4.47 -1.85
CA SER A 48 -8.99 3.36 -2.76
C SER A 48 -7.73 2.63 -3.20
N ALA A 49 -6.72 3.39 -3.67
CA ALA A 49 -5.43 2.82 -4.05
C ALA A 49 -4.71 2.14 -2.86
N ALA A 50 -4.74 2.77 -1.68
CA ALA A 50 -4.10 2.26 -0.47
C ALA A 50 -4.72 0.96 0.06
N ASP A 51 -6.00 0.70 -0.23
CA ASP A 51 -6.69 -0.53 0.16
C ASP A 51 -6.59 -1.64 -0.91
N SER A 52 -5.93 -1.38 -2.04
CA SER A 52 -5.85 -2.32 -3.15
C SER A 52 -4.89 -3.49 -2.88
N ASP A 53 -5.28 -4.69 -3.31
CA ASP A 53 -4.47 -5.90 -3.16
C ASP A 53 -3.12 -5.83 -3.89
N SER A 54 -2.99 -5.03 -4.94
CA SER A 54 -1.73 -4.82 -5.66
C SER A 54 -0.68 -4.11 -4.80
N VAL A 55 -1.11 -3.18 -3.94
CA VAL A 55 -0.21 -2.54 -2.95
C VAL A 55 0.21 -3.56 -1.90
N TRP A 56 -0.75 -4.21 -1.25
CA TRP A 56 -0.45 -5.10 -0.13
C TRP A 56 0.26 -6.40 -0.54
N ALA A 57 0.10 -6.87 -1.78
CA ALA A 57 0.87 -7.98 -2.34
C ALA A 57 2.39 -7.70 -2.31
N LYS A 58 2.82 -6.44 -2.39
CA LYS A 58 4.24 -6.05 -2.39
C LYS A 58 4.88 -6.08 -1.00
N PHE A 59 4.05 -6.04 0.04
CA PHE A 59 4.48 -6.16 1.44
C PHE A 59 4.48 -7.60 1.94
N LEU A 60 3.93 -8.53 1.16
CA LEU A 60 3.95 -9.96 1.45
C LEU A 60 5.16 -10.62 0.78
N PRO A 61 5.70 -11.71 1.35
CA PRO A 61 6.66 -12.56 0.65
C PRO A 61 6.10 -13.04 -0.68
N SER A 62 6.92 -13.16 -1.73
CA SER A 62 6.47 -13.61 -3.06
C SER A 62 5.84 -15.01 -3.04
N ASP A 63 6.25 -15.84 -2.09
CA ASP A 63 5.82 -17.21 -1.85
C ASP A 63 4.81 -17.33 -0.69
N TYR A 64 4.16 -16.22 -0.28
CA TYR A 64 3.25 -16.20 0.87
C TYR A 64 2.15 -17.28 0.79
N ARG A 65 1.64 -17.59 -0.41
CA ARG A 65 0.63 -18.65 -0.61
C ARG A 65 1.17 -20.02 -0.23
N SER A 66 2.42 -20.30 -0.60
CA SER A 66 3.11 -21.53 -0.23
C SER A 66 3.38 -21.59 1.27
N ILE A 67 3.82 -20.48 1.87
CA ILE A 67 4.01 -20.36 3.32
C ILE A 67 2.70 -20.65 4.07
N ILE A 68 1.58 -20.06 3.62
CA ILE A 68 0.27 -20.28 4.23
C ILE A 68 -0.17 -21.74 4.10
N SER A 69 0.01 -22.35 2.93
CA SER A 69 -0.36 -23.75 2.70
C SER A 69 0.42 -24.76 3.54
N GLN A 70 1.65 -24.41 3.93
CA GLN A 70 2.54 -25.24 4.74
C GLN A 70 2.47 -24.92 6.23
N SER A 71 1.67 -23.92 6.63
CA SER A 71 1.56 -23.50 8.03
C SER A 71 0.98 -24.62 8.89
N LEU A 72 1.65 -24.92 10.00
CA LEU A 72 1.18 -25.89 11.00
C LEU A 72 -0.08 -25.41 11.72
N THR A 73 -0.26 -24.10 11.83
CA THR A 73 -1.46 -23.48 12.37
C THR A 73 -2.39 -23.08 11.23
N PRO A 74 -3.68 -23.46 11.25
CA PRO A 74 -4.63 -23.04 10.24
C PRO A 74 -4.72 -21.51 10.16
N ILE A 75 -4.43 -20.97 8.97
CA ILE A 75 -4.57 -19.54 8.70
C ILE A 75 -5.96 -19.33 8.09
N PRO A 76 -6.77 -18.39 8.60
CA PRO A 76 -8.08 -18.09 8.04
C PRO A 76 -8.01 -17.63 6.57
N ASP A 77 -9.10 -17.78 5.84
CA ASP A 77 -9.25 -17.14 4.55
C ASP A 77 -9.51 -15.64 4.73
N PHE A 78 -8.77 -14.81 3.98
CA PHE A 78 -8.92 -13.35 4.00
C PHE A 78 -9.46 -12.84 2.68
N ARG A 79 -10.25 -11.76 2.74
CA ARG A 79 -10.83 -11.12 1.55
C ARG A 79 -9.85 -10.19 0.84
N SER A 80 -8.80 -9.75 1.52
CA SER A 80 -7.77 -8.86 0.98
C SER A 80 -6.38 -9.26 1.47
N ASN A 81 -5.37 -8.92 0.68
CA ASN A 81 -3.96 -9.05 1.07
C ASN A 81 -3.61 -8.14 2.26
N LYS A 82 -4.34 -7.02 2.43
CA LYS A 82 -4.21 -6.14 3.59
C LYS A 82 -4.57 -6.85 4.89
N ASP A 83 -5.72 -7.49 4.93
CA ASP A 83 -6.19 -8.21 6.12
C ASP A 83 -5.25 -9.36 6.46
N LEU A 84 -4.78 -10.09 5.44
CA LEU A 84 -3.78 -11.14 5.59
C LEU A 84 -2.46 -10.58 6.17
N TYR A 85 -1.96 -9.46 5.63
CA TYR A 85 -0.74 -8.83 6.14
C TYR A 85 -0.87 -8.47 7.61
N VAL A 86 -1.98 -7.80 8.00
CA VAL A 86 -2.23 -7.42 9.38
C VAL A 86 -2.32 -8.64 10.29
N TYR A 87 -2.99 -9.71 9.86
CA TYR A 87 -3.06 -10.95 10.62
C TYR A 87 -1.67 -11.53 10.87
N LEU A 88 -0.83 -11.64 9.84
CA LEU A 88 0.52 -12.20 9.97
C LEU A 88 1.43 -11.36 10.89
N CYS A 89 1.23 -10.04 10.95
CA CYS A 89 1.92 -9.17 11.91
C CYS A 89 1.63 -9.52 13.37
N HIS A 90 0.42 -10.03 13.66
CA HIS A 90 0.00 -10.44 15.01
C HIS A 90 0.18 -11.94 15.26
N HIS A 91 0.29 -12.74 14.20
CA HIS A 91 0.41 -14.19 14.23
C HIS A 91 1.60 -14.63 13.37
N PRO A 92 2.84 -14.47 13.87
CA PRO A 92 4.03 -14.83 13.10
C PRO A 92 4.04 -16.33 12.79
N VAL A 93 4.27 -16.65 11.53
CA VAL A 93 4.38 -18.03 11.04
C VAL A 93 5.85 -18.44 11.02
N LEU A 94 6.17 -19.61 11.58
CA LEU A 94 7.51 -20.17 11.49
C LEU A 94 7.75 -20.70 10.08
N ILE A 95 8.72 -20.12 9.38
CA ILE A 95 9.17 -20.62 8.08
C ILE A 95 10.20 -21.73 8.34
N ASP A 96 10.02 -22.89 7.69
CA ASP A 96 10.93 -24.05 7.73
C ASP A 96 11.31 -24.51 9.16
N GLU A 97 10.34 -24.57 10.07
CA GLU A 97 10.52 -24.98 11.46
C GLU A 97 11.60 -24.16 12.22
N GLY A 98 11.93 -22.95 11.74
CA GLY A 98 12.98 -22.13 12.34
C GLY A 98 14.41 -22.56 12.01
N ARG A 99 14.62 -23.43 11.01
CA ARG A 99 15.95 -23.81 10.52
C ARG A 99 16.37 -22.87 9.39
N LYS A 100 17.22 -21.88 9.70
CA LYS A 100 18.03 -21.14 8.73
C LYS A 100 19.48 -21.15 9.20
#